data_AF-A0A7S3N448-F1
#
_entry.id   AF-A0A7S3N448-F1
#
_cell.length_a   1.000
_cell.length_b   1.000
_cell.length_c   1.000
_cell.angle_alpha   90.00
_cell.angle_beta   90.00
_cell.angle_gamma   90.00
#
_symmetry.space_group_name_H-M   'P 1'
#
loop_
_entity.id
_entity.type
_entity.pdbx_description
1 polymer ?
#
loop_
_entity_poly.entity_id
_entity_poly.type
_entity_poly.pdbx_seq_one_letter_code
_entity_poly.pdbx_strand_id
1 'polypeptide(L)'
;MTEYLYDRDHPKSNFRQRLTGIEGLMYGNPNMNERADMIGRALAKETDGDFTKFVIRTQKPRDMAQKWRMFKNISRFFKNPWGYTFWKVSTLSSQNRIRIMWGLLLYHLYQSFILYLVTKMKKESMIGKWKWHIGETNAFYDSPHTDRRFPADRKKNYVRYSNFHQVRKNKKISMIHTNWWCRDQNFRKYFDMRKRHNIEPSMSGFYHDQ
;
A
#
# COMPACT_ATOMS: atom_id res chain seq x y z
N MET A 1 19.11 -32.03 10.31
CA MET A 1 17.78 -31.62 9.78
C MET A 1 17.23 -30.35 10.41
N THR A 2 17.56 -30.00 11.66
CA THR A 2 17.04 -28.80 12.35
C THR A 2 17.63 -27.47 11.89
N GLU A 3 18.81 -27.47 11.27
CA GLU A 3 19.48 -26.25 10.78
C GLU A 3 18.76 -25.59 9.59
N TYR A 4 17.98 -26.35 8.81
CA TYR A 4 17.17 -25.81 7.72
C TYR A 4 15.86 -25.14 8.22
N LEU A 5 15.41 -25.48 9.43
CA LEU A 5 14.13 -25.02 9.98
C LEU A 5 14.27 -23.70 10.76
N TYR A 6 15.38 -23.49 11.45
CA TYR A 6 15.59 -22.34 12.31
C TYR A 6 16.96 -21.69 12.10
N ASP A 7 16.95 -20.37 11.95
CA ASP A 7 18.19 -19.59 11.89
C ASP A 7 18.83 -19.57 13.29
N ARG A 8 20.04 -20.12 13.39
CA ARG A 8 20.86 -20.05 14.61
C ARG A 8 21.58 -18.71 14.67
N ASP A 9 21.86 -18.24 15.89
CA ASP A 9 22.73 -17.09 16.06
C ASP A 9 24.16 -17.43 15.65
N HIS A 10 24.81 -16.50 14.94
CA HIS A 10 26.16 -16.71 14.42
C HIS A 10 27.18 -16.90 15.57
N PRO A 11 27.86 -18.06 15.65
CA PRO A 11 28.67 -18.44 16.81
C PRO A 11 29.92 -17.56 17.00
N LYS A 12 30.45 -16.96 15.92
CA LYS A 12 31.65 -16.09 15.94
C LYS A 12 31.34 -14.59 16.08
N SER A 13 30.14 -14.21 16.52
CA SER A 13 29.84 -12.80 16.69
C SER A 13 30.60 -12.23 17.90
N ASN A 14 31.52 -11.28 17.68
CA ASN A 14 32.24 -10.49 18.72
C ASN A 14 31.30 -9.70 19.66
N PHE A 15 29.99 -9.88 19.48
CA PHE A 15 28.89 -9.27 20.22
C PHE A 15 28.53 -10.04 21.49
N ARG A 16 29.12 -11.23 21.73
CA ARG A 16 28.96 -11.99 22.99
C ARG A 16 29.83 -11.39 24.09
N GLN A 17 29.37 -10.31 24.69
CA GLN A 17 29.95 -9.77 25.92
C GLN A 17 29.21 -10.37 27.11
N ARG A 18 29.95 -10.67 28.19
CA ARG A 18 29.34 -11.04 29.47
C ARG A 18 28.80 -9.75 30.09
N LEU A 19 27.48 -9.67 30.23
CA LEU A 19 26.78 -8.49 30.74
C LEU A 19 26.29 -8.76 32.15
N THR A 20 26.27 -7.71 32.97
CA THR A 20 25.77 -7.74 34.35
C THR A 20 24.24 -7.74 34.42
N GLY A 21 23.55 -7.39 33.32
CA GLY A 21 22.08 -7.36 33.23
C GLY A 21 21.45 -6.00 33.54
N ILE A 22 22.24 -4.98 33.89
CA ILE A 22 21.79 -3.61 34.20
C ILE A 22 20.96 -3.00 33.06
N GLU A 23 21.40 -3.21 31.83
CA GLU A 23 20.84 -2.52 30.66
C GLU A 23 19.48 -3.06 30.20
N GLY A 24 19.13 -4.27 30.65
CA GLY A 24 17.88 -4.95 30.33
C GLY A 24 16.99 -5.17 31.54
N LEU A 25 17.14 -4.37 32.61
CA LEU A 25 16.35 -4.54 33.82
C LEU A 25 14.85 -4.39 33.51
N MET A 26 14.09 -5.45 33.80
CA MET A 26 12.66 -5.47 33.57
C MET A 26 11.93 -4.87 34.77
N TYR A 27 11.52 -3.62 34.62
CA TYR A 27 10.70 -2.91 35.60
C TYR A 27 9.28 -3.46 35.67
N GLY A 28 8.66 -3.41 36.85
CA GLY A 28 7.25 -3.77 37.06
C GLY A 28 6.96 -5.26 37.29
N ASN A 29 7.97 -6.13 37.25
CA ASN A 29 7.80 -7.52 37.68
C ASN A 29 7.79 -7.62 39.22
N PRO A 30 7.00 -8.54 39.80
CA PRO A 30 6.94 -8.71 41.25
C PRO A 30 8.30 -9.10 41.86
N ASN A 31 9.18 -9.73 41.09
CA ASN A 31 10.53 -10.11 41.52
C ASN A 31 11.63 -9.10 41.13
N MET A 32 11.28 -7.81 40.97
CA MET A 32 12.23 -6.77 40.59
C MET A 32 13.39 -6.64 41.57
N ASN A 33 13.13 -6.75 42.88
CA ASN A 33 14.15 -6.63 43.91
C ASN A 33 15.16 -7.78 43.86
N GLU A 34 14.70 -9.00 43.61
CA GLU A 34 15.59 -10.17 43.43
C GLU A 34 16.47 -10.00 42.18
N ARG A 35 15.91 -9.47 41.09
CA ARG A 35 16.67 -9.18 39.87
C ARG A 35 17.73 -8.10 40.11
N ALA A 36 17.39 -7.05 40.85
CA ALA A 36 18.33 -6.00 41.23
C ALA A 36 19.46 -6.53 42.13
N ASP A 37 19.13 -7.40 43.09
CA ASP A 37 20.12 -8.06 43.93
C ASP A 37 21.08 -8.95 43.11
N MET A 38 20.56 -9.75 42.17
CA MET A 38 21.39 -10.55 41.27
C MET A 38 22.34 -9.71 40.41
N ILE A 39 21.89 -8.55 39.94
CA ILE A 39 22.74 -7.58 39.25
C ILE A 39 23.83 -7.04 40.18
N GLY A 40 23.47 -6.70 41.43
CA GLY A 40 24.41 -6.26 42.45
C GLY A 40 25.49 -7.31 42.77
N ARG A 41 25.09 -8.57 42.90
CA ARG A 41 26.02 -9.71 43.10
C ARG A 41 26.94 -9.91 41.90
N ALA A 42 26.41 -9.81 40.68
CA ALA A 42 27.20 -9.94 39.46
C ALA A 42 28.25 -8.81 39.35
N LEU A 43 27.84 -7.58 39.64
CA LEU A 43 28.73 -6.43 39.69
C LEU A 43 29.81 -6.59 40.77
N ALA A 44 29.42 -6.94 41.99
CA ALA A 44 30.36 -7.15 43.09
C ALA A 44 31.39 -8.25 42.76
N LYS A 45 30.98 -9.31 42.05
CA LYS A 45 31.90 -10.35 41.57
C LYS A 45 32.88 -9.85 40.51
N GLU A 46 32.45 -8.93 39.63
CA GLU A 46 33.32 -8.36 38.59
C GLU A 46 34.27 -7.29 39.12
N THR A 47 33.99 -6.71 40.29
CA THR A 47 34.78 -5.64 40.90
C THR A 47 35.48 -6.02 42.21
N ASP A 48 35.45 -7.31 42.58
CA ASP A 48 35.96 -7.83 43.86
C ASP A 48 35.35 -7.11 45.08
N GLY A 49 34.07 -6.77 45.02
CA GLY A 49 33.33 -6.06 46.07
C GLY A 49 33.51 -4.54 46.09
N ASP A 50 34.41 -3.98 45.27
CA ASP A 50 34.68 -2.54 45.22
C ASP A 50 33.99 -1.87 44.02
N PHE A 51 32.79 -1.33 44.25
CA PHE A 51 32.00 -0.68 43.21
C PHE A 51 32.65 0.59 42.62
N THR A 52 33.65 1.18 43.30
CA THR A 52 34.35 2.35 42.75
C THR A 52 35.07 2.01 41.45
N LYS A 53 35.58 0.78 41.31
CA LYS A 53 36.18 0.27 40.06
C LYS A 53 35.19 0.27 38.90
N PHE A 54 33.90 0.02 39.15
CA PHE A 54 32.87 0.10 38.11
C PHE A 54 32.51 1.54 37.76
N VAL A 55 32.46 2.44 38.75
CA VAL A 55 32.17 3.86 38.55
C VAL A 55 33.29 4.55 37.77
N ILE A 56 34.55 4.21 38.07
CA ILE A 56 35.75 4.79 37.43
C ILE A 56 35.90 4.30 35.98
N ARG A 57 35.33 3.16 35.60
CA ARG A 57 35.33 2.70 34.20
C ARG A 57 34.58 3.70 33.32
N THR A 58 35.34 4.40 32.48
CA THR A 58 34.86 5.40 31.51
C THR A 58 33.94 4.79 30.45
N GLN A 59 34.13 3.52 30.12
CA GLN A 59 33.26 2.78 29.20
C GLN A 59 32.47 1.71 29.96
N LYS A 60 31.20 2.01 30.21
CA LYS A 60 30.25 1.01 30.71
C LYS A 60 29.92 0.02 29.58
N PRO A 61 29.96 -1.30 29.85
CA PRO A 61 29.69 -2.30 28.83
C PRO A 61 28.26 -2.16 28.31
N ARG A 62 28.10 -2.16 26.97
CA ARG A 62 26.80 -2.12 26.29
C ARG A 62 26.42 -3.48 25.73
N ASP A 63 25.13 -3.78 25.69
CA ASP A 63 24.57 -5.02 25.16
C ASP A 63 24.57 -4.93 23.64
N MET A 64 25.76 -5.16 23.09
CA MET A 64 26.00 -5.12 21.66
C MET A 64 25.22 -6.25 20.94
N ALA A 65 24.80 -7.31 21.64
CA ALA A 65 23.97 -8.37 21.06
C ALA A 65 22.55 -7.89 20.70
N GLN A 66 22.05 -6.83 21.35
CA GLN A 66 20.74 -6.24 21.04
C GLN A 66 20.75 -5.31 19.83
N LYS A 67 21.91 -4.79 19.41
CA LYS A 67 22.04 -3.76 18.35
C LYS A 67 21.27 -4.08 17.07
N TRP A 68 21.31 -5.34 16.63
CA TRP A 68 20.66 -5.78 15.40
C TRP A 68 19.36 -6.57 15.63
N ARG A 69 18.89 -6.67 16.89
CA ARG A 69 17.75 -7.51 17.24
C ARG A 69 16.46 -7.06 16.55
N MET A 70 16.26 -5.76 16.37
CA MET A 70 15.12 -5.21 15.63
C MET A 70 15.14 -5.68 14.17
N PHE A 71 16.27 -5.51 13.48
CA PHE A 71 16.42 -5.94 12.08
C PHE A 71 16.30 -7.45 11.91
N LYS A 72 16.85 -8.25 12.84
CA LYS A 72 16.66 -9.70 12.86
C LYS A 72 15.18 -10.11 13.03
N ASN A 73 14.41 -9.34 13.80
CA ASN A 73 12.98 -9.61 13.97
C ASN A 73 12.18 -9.20 12.73
N ILE A 74 12.54 -8.09 12.09
CA ILE A 74 11.95 -7.65 10.82
C ILE A 74 12.23 -8.69 9.73
N SER A 75 13.47 -9.18 9.61
CA SER A 75 13.81 -10.21 8.62
C SER A 75 13.06 -11.53 8.87
N ARG A 76 12.90 -11.94 10.14
CA ARG A 76 12.06 -13.11 10.49
C ARG A 76 10.60 -12.91 10.09
N PHE A 77 10.05 -11.71 10.29
CA PHE A 77 8.69 -11.38 9.86
C PHE A 77 8.56 -11.46 8.34
N PHE A 78 9.51 -10.95 7.56
CA PHE A 78 9.45 -11.08 6.10
C PHE A 78 9.69 -12.51 5.62
N LYS A 79 10.55 -13.29 6.28
CA LYS A 79 10.81 -14.71 5.95
C LYS A 79 9.57 -15.58 6.15
N ASN A 80 8.86 -15.38 7.26
CA ASN A 80 7.60 -16.09 7.54
C ASN A 80 6.67 -15.21 8.40
N PRO A 81 5.81 -14.39 7.77
CA PRO A 81 4.99 -13.41 8.48
C PRO A 81 3.95 -14.09 9.38
N TRP A 82 3.38 -15.22 8.92
CA TRP A 82 2.37 -15.95 9.66
C TRP A 82 2.96 -16.71 10.85
N GLY A 83 4.07 -17.40 10.65
CA GLY A 83 4.76 -18.10 11.74
C GLY A 83 5.25 -17.12 12.81
N TYR A 84 5.83 -16.00 12.40
CA TYR A 84 6.30 -14.98 13.33
C TYR A 84 5.16 -14.36 14.14
N THR A 85 4.05 -13.98 13.49
CA THR A 85 2.88 -13.41 14.19
C THR A 85 2.22 -14.42 15.11
N PHE A 86 2.06 -15.68 14.67
CA PHE A 86 1.49 -16.75 15.49
C PHE A 86 2.26 -16.93 16.80
N TRP A 87 3.58 -17.10 16.74
CA TRP A 87 4.39 -17.31 17.96
C TRP A 87 4.49 -16.08 18.84
N LYS A 88 4.36 -14.86 18.28
CA LYS A 88 4.37 -13.62 19.07
C LYS A 88 3.04 -13.33 19.75
N VAL A 89 1.93 -13.80 19.19
CA VAL A 89 0.57 -13.54 19.71
C VAL A 89 -0.01 -14.75 20.44
N SER A 90 0.64 -15.92 20.40
CA SER A 90 0.14 -17.17 21.00
C SER A 90 -0.25 -17.03 22.47
N THR A 91 0.56 -16.33 23.27
CA THR A 91 0.29 -16.07 24.69
C THR A 91 -0.90 -15.14 24.92
N LEU A 92 -1.16 -14.21 24.01
CA LEU A 92 -2.32 -13.33 24.05
C LEU A 92 -3.59 -14.05 23.59
N SER A 93 -3.45 -14.93 22.59
CA SER A 93 -4.53 -15.75 22.04
C SER A 93 -5.03 -16.80 23.03
N SER A 94 -4.13 -17.41 23.81
CA SER A 94 -4.50 -18.39 24.82
C SER A 94 -5.25 -17.76 26.00
N GLN A 95 -4.94 -16.51 26.35
CA GLN A 95 -5.53 -15.84 27.51
C GLN A 95 -6.91 -15.23 27.22
N ASN A 96 -7.12 -14.57 26.07
CA ASN A 96 -8.35 -13.80 25.83
C ASN A 96 -8.75 -13.73 24.35
N ARG A 97 -9.31 -14.82 23.83
CA ARG A 97 -9.78 -14.94 22.43
C ARG A 97 -10.79 -13.87 22.03
N ILE A 98 -11.69 -13.49 22.94
CA ILE A 98 -12.76 -12.51 22.68
C ILE A 98 -12.20 -11.12 22.34
N ARG A 99 -11.14 -10.67 23.04
CA ARG A 99 -10.54 -9.34 22.79
C ARG A 99 -9.90 -9.24 21.40
N ILE A 100 -9.31 -10.34 20.91
CA ILE A 100 -8.73 -10.40 19.57
C ILE A 100 -9.84 -10.26 18.52
N MET A 101 -10.98 -10.95 18.70
CA MET A 101 -12.11 -10.82 17.78
C MET A 101 -12.64 -9.39 17.71
N TRP A 102 -12.76 -8.70 18.84
CA TRP A 102 -13.15 -7.29 18.87
C TRP A 102 -12.13 -6.38 18.17
N GLY A 103 -10.83 -6.63 18.37
CA GLY A 103 -9.78 -5.90 17.67
C GLY A 103 -9.86 -6.06 16.15
N LEU A 104 -10.09 -7.29 15.68
CA LEU A 104 -10.28 -7.58 14.25
C LEU A 104 -11.55 -6.94 13.69
N LEU A 105 -12.65 -6.95 14.45
CA LEU A 105 -13.90 -6.31 14.05
C LEU A 105 -13.73 -4.80 13.91
N LEU A 106 -13.16 -4.13 14.93
CA LEU A 106 -12.90 -2.69 14.90
C LEU A 106 -11.97 -2.31 13.73
N TYR A 107 -10.93 -3.11 13.49
CA TYR A 107 -10.04 -2.92 12.36
C TYR A 107 -10.78 -3.03 11.02
N HIS A 108 -11.65 -4.04 10.87
CA HIS A 108 -12.42 -4.24 9.65
C HIS A 108 -13.41 -3.09 9.39
N LEU A 109 -14.11 -2.63 10.43
CA LEU A 109 -15.00 -1.47 10.36
C LEU A 109 -14.24 -0.20 9.98
N TYR A 110 -13.05 0.02 10.57
CA TYR A 110 -12.19 1.14 10.24
C TYR A 110 -11.71 1.13 8.79
N GLN A 111 -11.25 -0.02 8.29
CA GLN A 111 -10.86 -0.17 6.88
C GLN A 111 -12.03 0.12 5.93
N SER A 112 -13.23 -0.36 6.28
CA SER A 112 -14.45 -0.13 5.50
C SER A 112 -14.81 1.37 5.47
N PHE A 113 -14.65 2.07 6.60
CA PHE A 113 -14.87 3.50 6.69
C PHE A 113 -13.87 4.31 5.85
N ILE A 114 -12.58 3.97 5.89
CA ILE A 114 -11.58 4.60 5.02
C ILE A 114 -11.92 4.39 3.55
N LEU A 115 -12.26 3.17 3.16
CA LEU A 115 -12.61 2.85 1.78
C LEU A 115 -13.83 3.66 1.32
N TYR A 116 -14.83 3.83 2.19
CA TYR A 116 -15.97 4.70 1.96
C TYR A 116 -15.53 6.15 1.71
N LEU A 117 -14.67 6.73 2.56
CA LEU A 117 -14.18 8.10 2.40
C LEU A 117 -13.44 8.29 1.07
N VAL A 118 -12.52 7.39 0.74
CA VAL A 118 -11.77 7.44 -0.53
C VAL A 118 -12.72 7.34 -1.72
N THR A 119 -13.72 6.46 -1.66
CA THR A 119 -14.71 6.29 -2.72
C THR A 119 -15.62 7.52 -2.84
N LYS A 120 -16.02 8.12 -1.73
CA LYS A 120 -16.82 9.36 -1.69
C LYS A 120 -16.06 10.50 -2.34
N MET A 121 -14.81 10.76 -1.94
CA MET A 121 -13.97 11.80 -2.52
C MET A 121 -13.79 11.60 -4.04
N LYS A 122 -13.56 10.36 -4.48
CA LYS A 122 -13.47 10.02 -5.90
C LYS A 122 -14.77 10.33 -6.65
N LYS A 123 -15.92 9.97 -6.07
CA LYS A 123 -17.25 10.25 -6.66
C LYS A 123 -17.52 11.75 -6.76
N GLU A 124 -17.27 12.51 -5.69
CA GLU A 124 -17.43 13.97 -5.68
C GLU A 124 -16.55 14.65 -6.73
N SER A 125 -15.28 14.23 -6.84
CA SER A 125 -14.39 14.72 -7.90
C SER A 125 -14.91 14.40 -9.30
N MET A 126 -15.45 13.20 -9.52
CA MET A 126 -16.05 12.82 -10.81
C MET A 126 -17.32 13.63 -11.11
N ILE A 127 -18.16 13.90 -10.10
CA ILE A 127 -19.35 14.72 -10.25
C ILE A 127 -18.97 16.17 -10.59
N GLY A 128 -17.98 16.74 -9.90
CA GLY A 128 -17.46 18.07 -10.19
C GLY A 128 -16.93 18.19 -11.62
N LYS A 129 -16.13 17.21 -12.07
CA LYS A 129 -15.69 17.14 -13.47
C LYS A 129 -16.87 17.04 -14.43
N TRP A 130 -17.87 16.21 -14.13
CA TRP A 130 -19.04 16.06 -15.00
C TRP A 130 -19.85 17.36 -15.11
N LYS A 131 -20.10 18.06 -13.99
CA LYS A 131 -20.75 19.38 -13.97
C LYS A 131 -20.01 20.41 -14.81
N TRP A 132 -18.67 20.39 -14.75
CA TRP A 132 -17.81 21.23 -15.59
C TRP A 132 -17.98 20.95 -17.08
N HIS A 133 -17.97 19.68 -17.49
CA HIS A 133 -18.11 19.32 -18.90
C HIS A 133 -19.50 19.72 -19.44
N ILE A 134 -20.55 19.59 -18.63
CA ILE A 134 -21.91 20.02 -19.00
C ILE A 134 -22.03 21.55 -19.08
N GLY A 135 -21.09 22.30 -18.50
CA GLY A 135 -21.15 23.76 -18.40
C GLY A 135 -22.07 24.25 -17.28
N GLU A 136 -22.43 23.38 -16.32
CA GLU A 136 -23.15 23.78 -15.12
C GLU A 136 -22.24 24.55 -14.16
N THR A 137 -20.97 24.18 -14.07
CA THR A 137 -19.92 24.87 -13.30
C THR A 137 -18.82 25.37 -14.24
N ASN A 138 -18.35 26.61 -14.04
CA ASN A 138 -17.31 27.26 -14.85
C ASN A 138 -16.28 27.92 -13.92
N ALA A 139 -15.15 28.41 -14.46
CA ALA A 139 -14.09 29.05 -13.66
C ALA A 139 -14.59 30.22 -12.81
N PHE A 140 -15.66 30.86 -13.26
CA PHE A 140 -16.26 32.05 -12.65
C PHE A 140 -17.56 31.76 -11.87
N TYR A 141 -18.14 30.56 -11.99
CA TYR A 141 -19.43 30.23 -11.40
C TYR A 141 -19.42 28.82 -10.79
N ASP A 142 -19.64 28.75 -9.48
CA ASP A 142 -19.76 27.49 -8.73
C ASP A 142 -21.18 26.89 -8.84
N SER A 143 -21.47 25.85 -8.05
CA SER A 143 -22.75 25.12 -7.98
C SER A 143 -23.98 26.04 -8.10
N PRO A 144 -25.03 25.64 -8.86
CA PRO A 144 -26.21 26.47 -9.08
C PRO A 144 -26.96 26.72 -7.77
N HIS A 145 -26.67 27.85 -7.12
CA HIS A 145 -27.37 28.35 -5.93
C HIS A 145 -28.21 29.60 -6.20
N THR A 146 -28.22 30.11 -7.44
CA THR A 146 -29.00 31.31 -7.78
C THR A 146 -30.26 30.93 -8.54
N ASP A 147 -31.43 31.17 -7.93
CA ASP A 147 -32.77 31.03 -8.53
C ASP A 147 -32.96 31.80 -9.85
N ARG A 148 -32.07 32.75 -10.15
CA ARG A 148 -32.12 33.60 -11.35
C ARG A 148 -31.36 33.05 -12.56
N ARG A 149 -30.73 31.87 -12.46
CA ARG A 149 -29.97 31.30 -13.58
C ARG A 149 -30.94 30.56 -14.51
N PHE A 150 -31.03 30.99 -15.77
CA PHE A 150 -31.75 30.22 -16.80
C PHE A 150 -31.24 28.77 -16.80
N PRO A 151 -32.12 27.75 -16.75
CA PRO A 151 -31.68 26.37 -16.76
C PRO A 151 -30.87 26.13 -18.04
N ALA A 152 -29.64 25.64 -17.90
CA ALA A 152 -28.83 25.25 -19.05
C ALA A 152 -29.66 24.31 -19.92
N ASP A 153 -29.76 24.59 -21.23
CA ASP A 153 -30.62 23.86 -22.16
C ASP A 153 -30.19 22.38 -22.25
N ARG A 154 -30.79 21.54 -21.40
CA ARG A 154 -30.36 20.15 -21.17
C ARG A 154 -30.61 19.27 -22.38
N LYS A 155 -31.49 19.68 -23.31
CA LYS A 155 -31.85 18.92 -24.51
C LYS A 155 -30.67 18.76 -25.48
N LYS A 156 -29.89 19.82 -25.71
CA LYS A 156 -28.71 19.77 -26.60
C LYS A 156 -27.52 19.05 -25.94
N ASN A 157 -27.41 19.10 -24.62
CA ASN A 157 -26.38 18.38 -23.88
C ASN A 157 -26.65 16.87 -23.85
N TYR A 158 -27.90 16.41 -23.63
CA TYR A 158 -28.24 14.98 -23.64
C TYR A 158 -27.81 14.25 -24.92
N VAL A 159 -27.91 14.90 -26.09
CA VAL A 159 -27.48 14.33 -27.39
C VAL A 159 -25.95 14.25 -27.52
N ARG A 160 -25.19 15.19 -26.94
CA ARG A 160 -23.71 15.12 -26.85
C ARG A 160 -23.24 14.03 -25.86
N TYR A 161 -24.02 13.78 -24.81
CA TYR A 161 -23.67 12.90 -23.70
C TYR A 161 -24.21 11.46 -23.78
N SER A 162 -25.06 11.13 -24.77
CA SER A 162 -25.35 9.73 -25.12
C SER A 162 -24.08 8.94 -25.48
N ASN A 163 -23.03 9.64 -25.98
CA ASN A 163 -21.69 9.10 -26.20
C ASN A 163 -20.80 9.01 -24.94
N PHE A 164 -21.18 9.58 -23.79
CA PHE A 164 -20.37 9.46 -22.56
C PHE A 164 -20.34 8.03 -22.00
N HIS A 165 -21.35 7.22 -22.36
CA HIS A 165 -21.34 5.76 -22.13
C HIS A 165 -20.25 5.03 -22.94
N GLN A 166 -19.63 5.65 -23.95
CA GLN A 166 -18.48 5.10 -24.66
C GLN A 166 -17.13 5.39 -23.97
N VAL A 167 -17.03 6.47 -23.19
CA VAL A 167 -15.78 6.85 -22.50
C VAL A 167 -15.53 5.98 -21.26
N ARG A 168 -16.61 5.53 -20.59
CA ARG A 168 -16.54 4.71 -19.37
C ARG A 168 -16.65 3.20 -19.57
N LYS A 169 -17.00 2.72 -20.77
CA LYS A 169 -16.84 1.30 -21.07
C LYS A 169 -15.34 1.01 -21.09
N ASN A 170 -14.89 -0.03 -20.38
CA ASN A 170 -13.57 -0.60 -20.59
C ASN A 170 -13.45 -0.88 -22.08
N LYS A 171 -12.74 -0.01 -22.80
CA LYS A 171 -12.51 -0.20 -24.22
C LYS A 171 -11.59 -1.40 -24.31
N LYS A 172 -12.16 -2.60 -24.45
CA LYS A 172 -11.41 -3.73 -24.99
C LYS A 172 -10.74 -3.22 -26.27
N ILE A 173 -9.49 -3.59 -26.52
CA ILE A 173 -8.77 -3.17 -27.73
C ILE A 173 -9.61 -3.49 -28.99
N SER A 174 -10.41 -4.56 -28.95
CA SER A 174 -11.39 -4.95 -29.97
C SER A 174 -12.58 -4.00 -30.17
N MET A 175 -12.80 -3.00 -29.31
CA MET A 175 -13.87 -1.99 -29.42
C MET A 175 -13.36 -0.63 -29.89
N ILE A 176 -12.04 -0.43 -29.99
CA ILE A 176 -11.47 0.77 -30.61
C ILE A 176 -11.44 0.53 -32.12
N HIS A 177 -12.62 0.53 -32.73
CA HIS A 177 -12.70 0.71 -34.17
C HIS A 177 -12.38 2.19 -34.45
N THR A 178 -11.49 2.45 -35.40
CA THR A 178 -11.50 3.76 -36.06
C THR A 178 -12.93 4.01 -36.57
N ASN A 179 -13.37 5.26 -36.69
CA ASN A 179 -14.71 5.52 -37.23
C ASN A 179 -14.71 5.14 -38.72
N TRP A 180 -14.90 3.84 -39.02
CA TRP A 180 -14.69 3.23 -40.34
C TRP A 180 -15.57 3.92 -41.39
N TRP A 181 -16.78 4.32 -40.99
CA TRP A 181 -17.66 5.11 -41.84
C TRP A 181 -17.00 6.41 -42.34
N CYS A 182 -16.39 7.20 -41.46
CA CYS A 182 -15.73 8.45 -41.85
C CYS A 182 -14.38 8.23 -42.53
N ARG A 183 -13.63 7.19 -42.13
CA ARG A 183 -12.36 6.82 -42.76
C ARG A 183 -12.59 6.38 -44.20
N ASP A 184 -13.62 5.56 -44.45
CA ASP A 184 -13.85 4.96 -45.77
C ASP A 184 -14.40 5.98 -46.78
N GLN A 185 -14.98 7.10 -46.32
CA GLN A 185 -15.27 8.25 -47.20
C GLN A 185 -14.01 8.79 -47.88
N ASN A 186 -12.81 8.66 -47.29
CA ASN A 186 -11.57 9.10 -47.91
C ASN A 186 -11.22 8.29 -49.17
N PHE A 187 -11.74 7.05 -49.32
CA PHE A 187 -11.53 6.26 -50.53
C PHE A 187 -12.16 6.88 -51.78
N ARG A 188 -13.18 7.73 -51.64
CA ARG A 188 -13.76 8.49 -52.76
C ARG A 188 -12.71 9.32 -53.50
N LYS A 189 -11.78 9.95 -52.76
CA LYS A 189 -10.69 10.75 -53.34
C LYS A 189 -9.75 9.89 -54.19
N TYR A 190 -9.46 8.66 -53.75
CA TYR A 190 -8.61 7.74 -54.50
C TYR A 190 -9.32 7.21 -55.75
N PHE A 191 -10.63 6.95 -55.68
CA PHE A 191 -11.41 6.57 -56.88
C PHE A 191 -11.49 7.70 -57.91
N ASP A 192 -11.69 8.95 -57.47
CA ASP A 192 -11.70 10.10 -58.35
C ASP A 192 -10.33 10.34 -59.00
N MET A 193 -9.24 10.17 -58.24
CA MET A 193 -7.87 10.20 -58.76
C MET A 193 -7.63 9.13 -59.84
N ARG A 194 -8.03 7.87 -59.59
CA ARG A 194 -7.84 6.79 -60.57
C ARG A 194 -8.59 7.03 -61.87
N LYS A 195 -9.81 7.56 -61.80
CA LYS A 195 -10.59 7.98 -62.98
C LYS A 195 -9.89 9.10 -63.76
N ARG A 196 -9.31 10.09 -63.07
CA ARG A 196 -8.56 11.19 -63.72
C ARG A 196 -7.28 10.71 -64.42
N HIS A 197 -6.64 9.68 -63.88
CA HIS A 197 -5.37 9.17 -64.39
C HIS A 197 -5.50 7.86 -65.21
N ASN A 198 -6.73 7.45 -65.57
CA ASN A 198 -7.01 6.20 -66.30
C ASN A 198 -6.31 4.96 -65.70
N ILE A 199 -6.27 4.87 -64.37
CA ILE A 199 -5.66 3.74 -63.66
C ILE A 199 -6.74 2.68 -63.40
N GLU A 200 -6.68 1.59 -64.16
CA GLU A 200 -7.61 0.46 -64.01
C GLU A 200 -7.46 -0.26 -62.65
N PRO A 201 -8.50 -0.94 -62.16
CA PRO A 201 -8.42 -1.79 -60.97
C PRO A 201 -7.43 -2.94 -61.18
N SER A 202 -6.79 -3.43 -60.11
CA SER A 202 -5.98 -4.63 -60.23
C SER A 202 -6.88 -5.85 -60.49
N MET A 203 -6.52 -6.67 -61.47
CA MET A 203 -7.24 -7.92 -61.79
C MET A 203 -6.97 -9.04 -60.78
N SER A 204 -5.92 -8.93 -59.98
CA SER A 204 -5.70 -9.77 -58.80
C SER A 204 -6.51 -9.20 -57.63
N GLY A 205 -7.31 -10.06 -56.97
CA GLY A 205 -7.97 -9.73 -55.71
C GLY A 205 -6.99 -9.30 -54.62
N PHE A 206 -7.50 -8.84 -53.48
CA PHE A 206 -6.66 -8.47 -52.35
C PHE A 206 -5.84 -9.68 -51.88
N TYR A 207 -4.54 -9.51 -51.67
CA TYR A 207 -3.59 -10.54 -51.21
C TYR A 207 -3.92 -11.15 -49.82
N HIS A 208 -5.03 -10.76 -49.19
CA HIS A 208 -5.45 -11.22 -47.87
C HIS A 208 -6.51 -12.34 -47.89
N ASP A 209 -6.91 -12.80 -49.08
CA ASP A 209 -7.83 -13.93 -49.26
C ASP A 209 -7.11 -15.26 -49.62
N GLN A 210 -5.79 -15.34 -49.38
CA GLN A 210 -4.99 -16.59 -49.46
C GLN A 210 -4.46 -17.01 -48.10
#